data_AF-A0A5E6VJ54-F1
#
_entry.id   AF-A0A5E6VJ54-F1
#
_cell.length_a   1.000
_cell.length_b   1.000
_cell.length_c   1.000
_cell.angle_alpha   90.00
_cell.angle_beta   90.00
_cell.angle_gamma   90.00
#
_symmetry.space_group_name_H-M   'P 1'
#
loop_
_entity.id
_entity.type
_entity.pdbx_description
1 polymer ?
#
loop_
_entity_poly.entity_id
_entity_poly.type
_entity_poly.pdbx_seq_one_letter_code
_entity_poly.pdbx_strand_id
1 'polypeptide(L)'
;MTTLATALATSDMLLIDGLHAFGFTFDASGLVIECMDGRNLKRWKFTAEQVAAAVGAGEEWRLNDDQGEHELVCMSAVYGSDEDDDDQEDDQPQLENPVER
;
A
#
# COMPACT_ATOMS: atom_id res chain seq x y z
N MET A 1 -2.87 10.51 8.94
CA MET A 1 -2.77 9.18 9.59
C MET A 1 -3.24 8.16 8.58
N THR A 2 -2.31 7.46 7.93
CA THR A 2 -2.66 6.36 7.02
C THR A 2 -3.30 5.25 7.85
N THR A 3 -4.38 4.66 7.37
CA THR A 3 -5.04 3.50 8.02
C THR A 3 -4.72 2.24 7.23
N LEU A 4 -4.88 1.06 7.82
CA LEU A 4 -4.73 -0.22 7.11
C LEU A 4 -5.62 -0.27 5.87
N ALA A 5 -6.86 0.23 5.95
CA ALA A 5 -7.77 0.32 4.82
C ALA A 5 -7.21 1.17 3.66
N THR A 6 -6.58 2.31 3.97
CA THR A 6 -5.91 3.14 2.97
C THR A 6 -4.71 2.43 2.36
N ALA A 7 -3.90 1.77 3.19
CA ALA A 7 -2.73 1.02 2.72
C ALA A 7 -3.14 -0.13 1.80
N LEU A 8 -4.18 -0.90 2.15
CA LEU A 8 -4.72 -1.98 1.32
C LEU A 8 -5.27 -1.48 -0.02
N ALA A 9 -5.83 -0.27 -0.05
CA ALA A 9 -6.36 0.32 -1.28
C ALA A 9 -5.25 0.71 -2.28
N THR A 10 -4.03 0.99 -1.80
CA THR A 10 -2.87 1.36 -2.63
C THR A 10 -1.81 0.27 -2.72
N SER A 11 -2.08 -0.91 -2.14
CA SER A 11 -1.15 -2.04 -2.16
C SER A 11 -1.58 -3.04 -3.22
N ASP A 12 -0.63 -3.50 -4.01
CA ASP A 12 -0.85 -4.60 -4.97
C ASP A 12 -0.48 -5.95 -4.36
N MET A 13 0.34 -5.96 -3.30
CA MET A 13 0.84 -7.17 -2.68
C MET A 13 0.67 -7.12 -1.16
N LEU A 14 0.24 -8.25 -0.59
CA LEU A 14 0.02 -8.39 0.84
C LEU A 14 0.72 -9.65 1.35
N LEU A 15 1.39 -9.56 2.49
CA LEU A 15 1.90 -10.71 3.23
C LEU A 15 1.16 -10.82 4.56
N ILE A 16 0.90 -12.06 5.00
CA ILE A 16 0.33 -12.37 6.31
C ILE A 16 1.19 -13.42 7.00
N ASP A 17 1.70 -13.13 8.20
CA ASP A 17 2.65 -13.98 8.95
C ASP A 17 3.85 -14.45 8.12
N GLY A 18 4.31 -13.62 7.19
CA GLY A 18 5.38 -13.96 6.25
C GLY A 18 4.95 -14.84 5.06
N LEU A 19 3.67 -15.15 4.88
CA LEU A 19 3.13 -15.82 3.69
C LEU A 19 2.65 -14.81 2.66
N HIS A 20 3.08 -14.97 1.41
CA HIS A 20 2.58 -14.16 0.29
C HIS A 20 1.10 -14.48 -0.01
N ALA A 21 0.26 -13.45 0.09
CA ALA A 21 -1.08 -13.50 -0.44
C ALA A 21 -1.01 -13.42 -1.96
N PHE A 22 -1.68 -14.36 -2.62
CA PHE A 22 -1.87 -14.30 -4.07
C PHE A 22 -3.09 -13.45 -4.43
N GLY A 23 -3.99 -13.23 -3.48
CA GLY A 23 -5.17 -12.39 -3.66
C GLY A 23 -5.73 -11.95 -2.31
N PHE A 24 -6.21 -10.73 -2.24
CA PHE A 24 -6.97 -10.24 -1.09
C PHE A 24 -8.15 -9.39 -1.57
N THR A 25 -9.17 -9.27 -0.75
CA THR A 25 -10.36 -8.47 -1.03
C THR A 25 -10.76 -7.74 0.23
N PHE A 26 -10.88 -6.43 0.14
CA PHE A 26 -11.33 -5.58 1.24
C PHE A 26 -12.65 -4.91 0.86
N ASP A 27 -13.71 -5.22 1.61
CA ASP A 27 -15.06 -4.68 1.42
C ASP A 27 -15.72 -4.28 2.75
N ALA A 28 -16.99 -3.89 2.71
CA ALA A 28 -17.74 -3.48 3.89
C ALA A 28 -17.87 -4.59 4.96
N SER A 29 -17.75 -5.86 4.56
CA SER A 29 -17.78 -7.02 5.44
C SER A 29 -16.44 -7.23 6.16
N GLY A 30 -15.34 -6.70 5.61
CA GLY A 30 -14.00 -6.84 6.15
C GLY A 30 -12.96 -7.20 5.10
N LEU A 31 -11.88 -7.83 5.55
CA LEU A 31 -10.73 -8.23 4.74
C LEU A 31 -10.67 -9.75 4.60
N VAL A 32 -10.61 -10.23 3.37
CA VAL A 32 -10.34 -11.64 3.04
C VAL A 32 -8.98 -11.73 2.38
N ILE A 33 -8.11 -12.59 2.89
CA ILE A 33 -6.75 -12.80 2.35
C ILE A 33 -6.64 -14.26 1.93
N GLU A 34 -6.10 -14.50 0.75
CA GLU A 34 -5.88 -15.84 0.21
C GLU A 34 -4.39 -16.02 -0.12
N CYS A 35 -3.77 -17.03 0.49
CA CYS A 35 -2.37 -17.40 0.29
C CYS A 35 -2.25 -18.87 -0.11
N MET A 36 -1.12 -19.24 -0.72
CA MET A 36 -0.78 -20.64 -0.97
C MET A 36 0.37 -21.07 -0.05
N ASP A 37 0.10 -22.04 0.82
CA ASP A 37 1.11 -22.76 1.57
C ASP A 37 1.47 -24.05 0.83
N GLY A 38 2.45 -23.94 -0.07
CA GLY A 38 2.86 -25.03 -0.97
C GLY A 38 1.76 -25.44 -1.95
N ARG A 39 0.97 -26.45 -1.60
CA ARG A 39 -0.17 -26.95 -2.39
C ARG A 39 -1.53 -26.71 -1.72
N ASN A 40 -1.54 -26.13 -0.52
CA ASN A 40 -2.76 -25.87 0.24
C ASN A 40 -3.11 -24.39 0.13
N LEU A 41 -4.37 -24.10 -0.20
CA LEU A 41 -4.90 -22.74 -0.15
C LEU A 41 -5.30 -22.41 1.28
N LYS A 42 -4.70 -21.36 1.83
CA LYS A 42 -5.01 -20.85 3.17
C LYS A 42 -5.72 -19.50 3.01
N ARG A 43 -6.86 -19.36 3.70
CA ARG A 43 -7.69 -18.16 3.63
C ARG A 43 -7.92 -17.60 5.03
N TRP A 44 -7.61 -16.33 5.21
CA TRP A 44 -7.90 -15.58 6.43
C TRP A 44 -9.04 -14.62 6.19
N LYS A 45 -9.83 -14.37 7.22
CA LYS A 45 -10.95 -13.42 7.20
C LYS A 45 -10.92 -12.58 8.46
N PHE A 46 -10.87 -11.28 8.28
CA PHE A 46 -10.93 -10.29 9.34
C PHE A 46 -12.17 -9.43 9.13
N THR A 47 -12.86 -9.07 10.20
CA THR A 47 -13.99 -8.14 10.14
C THR A 47 -13.50 -6.71 9.94
N ALA A 48 -14.39 -5.82 9.48
CA ALA A 48 -14.07 -4.40 9.36
C ALA A 48 -13.62 -3.78 10.71
N GLU A 49 -14.17 -4.26 11.84
CA GLU A 49 -13.77 -3.83 13.18
C GLU A 49 -12.34 -4.25 13.51
N GLN A 50 -11.93 -5.47 13.16
CA GLN A 50 -10.55 -5.94 13.36
C GLN A 50 -9.57 -5.15 12.50
N VAL A 51 -9.93 -4.87 11.25
CA VAL A 51 -9.13 -4.02 10.34
C VAL A 51 -9.01 -2.59 10.87
N ALA A 52 -10.09 -2.03 11.42
CA ALA A 52 -10.08 -0.70 12.03
C ALA A 52 -9.29 -0.66 13.36
N ALA A 53 -9.27 -1.77 14.10
CA ALA A 53 -8.49 -1.94 15.32
C ALA A 53 -7.02 -2.31 15.06
N ALA A 54 -6.61 -2.45 13.80
CA ALA A 54 -5.24 -2.76 13.43
C ALA A 54 -4.27 -1.70 13.97
N VAL A 55 -3.15 -2.15 14.53
CA VAL A 55 -2.12 -1.27 15.06
C VAL A 55 -0.90 -1.36 14.15
N GLY A 56 -0.49 -0.23 13.57
CA GLY A 56 0.59 -0.20 12.61
C GLY A 56 0.74 1.16 11.95
N ALA A 57 1.75 1.27 11.09
CA ALA A 57 1.99 2.46 10.29
C ALA A 57 2.79 2.10 9.03
N GLY A 58 2.46 2.77 7.92
CA GLY A 58 3.11 2.54 6.63
C GLY A 58 2.73 1.17 6.06
N GLU A 59 3.71 0.28 6.01
CA GLU A 59 3.61 -1.03 5.36
C GLU A 59 3.32 -2.16 6.37
N GLU A 60 3.68 -2.00 7.64
CA GLU A 60 3.53 -3.05 8.67
C GLU A 60 2.31 -2.79 9.56
N TRP A 61 1.45 -3.80 9.68
CA TRP A 61 0.19 -3.74 10.40
C TRP A 61 -0.02 -5.00 11.23
N ARG A 62 -0.41 -4.85 12.49
CA ARG A 62 -0.76 -5.96 13.38
C ARG A 62 -2.26 -6.05 13.57
N LEU A 63 -2.81 -7.22 13.25
CA LEU A 63 -4.20 -7.58 13.46
C LEU A 63 -4.29 -8.61 14.57
N ASN A 64 -5.43 -8.62 15.27
CA ASN A 64 -5.74 -9.68 16.22
C ASN A 64 -7.03 -10.37 15.78
N ASP A 65 -6.98 -11.69 15.69
CA ASP A 65 -8.13 -12.55 15.47
C ASP A 65 -8.38 -13.50 16.66
N ASP A 66 -9.30 -14.45 16.48
CA ASP A 66 -9.59 -15.48 17.47
C ASP A 66 -8.44 -16.48 17.66
N GLN A 67 -7.54 -16.62 16.68
CA GLN A 67 -6.38 -17.51 16.70
C GLN A 67 -5.11 -16.83 17.25
N GLY A 68 -5.00 -15.50 17.13
CA GLY A 68 -3.93 -14.74 17.75
C GLY A 68 -3.62 -13.43 17.04
N GLU A 69 -2.41 -12.93 17.29
CA GLU A 69 -1.86 -11.79 16.55
C GLU A 69 -1.34 -12.25 15.19
N HIS A 70 -1.67 -11.49 14.16
CA HIS A 70 -1.24 -11.68 12.78
C HIS A 70 -0.50 -10.43 12.30
N GLU A 71 0.66 -10.63 11.69
CA GLU A 71 1.43 -9.54 11.08
C GLU A 71 1.11 -9.45 9.59
N LEU A 72 0.61 -8.29 9.16
CA LEU A 72 0.39 -7.95 7.78
C LEU A 72 1.48 -7.00 7.29
N VAL A 73 1.99 -7.29 6.10
CA VAL A 73 2.87 -6.37 5.37
C VAL A 73 2.23 -6.01 4.04
N CYS A 74 1.75 -4.78 3.96
CA CYS A 74 1.23 -4.14 2.76
C CYS A 74 2.40 -3.65 1.92
N MET A 75 2.75 -4.38 0.86
CA MET A 75 3.79 -3.97 -0.08
C MET A 75 3.13 -3.25 -1.24
N SER A 76 3.36 -1.95 -1.34
CA SER A 76 3.07 -1.23 -2.56
C SER A 76 4.20 -1.54 -3.55
N ALA A 77 3.86 -2.06 -4.73
CA ALA A 77 4.79 -1.93 -5.84
C ALA A 77 4.90 -0.42 -6.08
N VAL A 78 6.04 0.17 -5.72
CA VAL A 78 6.33 1.56 -6.05
C VAL A 78 6.40 1.64 -7.58
N TYR A 79 5.25 1.70 -8.24
CA TYR A 79 5.14 2.43 -9.47
C TYR A 79 5.40 3.85 -9.05
N GLY A 80 6.58 4.36 -9.43
CA GLY A 80 6.96 5.75 -9.19
C GLY A 80 5.74 6.60 -9.43
N SER A 81 5.17 7.11 -8.34
CA SER A 81 4.14 8.12 -8.42
C SER A 81 4.91 9.26 -9.06
N ASP A 82 4.66 9.46 -10.35
CA ASP A 82 5.17 10.60 -11.11
C ASP A 82 4.99 11.79 -10.17
N GLU A 83 6.12 12.27 -9.67
CA GLU A 83 6.16 13.44 -8.82
C GLU A 83 5.41 14.51 -9.62
N ASP A 84 4.46 15.19 -8.99
CA ASP A 84 3.88 16.44 -9.49
C ASP A 84 5.04 17.30 -10.02
N ASP A 85 5.28 17.28 -11.33
CA ASP A 85 6.18 18.19 -12.02
C ASP A 85 5.41 19.50 -12.14
N ASP A 86 5.29 20.16 -11.00
CA ASP A 86 4.85 21.54 -10.83
C ASP A 86 5.97 22.46 -11.32
N ASP A 87 6.31 22.38 -12.62
CA ASP A 87 7.13 23.38 -13.31
C ASP A 87 6.19 24.42 -13.96
N GLN A 88 5.43 25.12 -13.12
CA GLN A 88 5.05 26.49 -13.44
C GLN A 88 6.29 27.37 -13.29
N GLU A 89 6.88 27.85 -14.39
CA GLU A 89 7.31 29.25 -14.50
C GLU A 89 7.68 29.66 -15.94
N ASP A 90 6.82 30.54 -16.42
CA ASP A 90 6.91 31.45 -17.55
C ASP A 90 8.07 32.45 -17.35
N ASP A 91 9.08 32.53 -18.23
CA ASP A 91 9.69 33.82 -18.60
C ASP A 91 10.64 33.75 -19.83
N GLN A 92 10.13 34.27 -20.96
CA GLN A 92 10.79 35.18 -21.91
C GLN A 92 12.27 34.97 -22.34
N PRO A 93 12.57 34.81 -23.65
CA PRO A 93 13.92 35.08 -24.14
C PRO A 93 14.19 36.60 -24.12
N GLN A 94 14.83 37.09 -23.06
CA GLN A 94 15.42 38.43 -23.04
C GLN A 94 16.63 38.50 -23.97
N LEU A 95 16.59 39.48 -24.88
CA LEU A 95 17.68 39.94 -25.72
C LEU A 95 18.99 40.14 -24.95
N GLU A 96 20.07 39.51 -25.40
CA GLU A 96 21.43 40.07 -25.28
C GLU A 96 22.20 39.85 -26.60
N ASN A 97 22.26 40.90 -27.44
CA ASN A 97 23.40 41.13 -28.34
C ASN A 97 24.57 41.72 -27.51
N PRO A 98 25.80 41.86 -28.02
CA PRO A 98 26.66 40.95 -28.80
C PRO A 98 28.00 40.73 -28.05
N VAL A 99 28.85 39.78 -28.44
CA VAL A 99 30.27 39.80 -27.99
C VAL A 99 31.24 39.63 -29.15
N GLU A 100 32.01 40.70 -29.38
CA GLU A 100 33.17 40.79 -30.28
C GLU A 100 34.24 39.75 -29.91
N ARG A 101 34.84 39.13 -30.94
CA ARG A 101 36.30 39.18 -31.15
C ARG A 101 36.71 38.77 -32.56
#